data_AF-A0A356CIE4-F1
#
_entry.id   AF-A0A356CIE4-F1
#
_cell.length_a   1.000
_cell.length_b   1.000
_cell.length_c   1.000
_cell.angle_alpha   90.00
_cell.angle_beta   90.00
_cell.angle_gamma   90.00
#
_symmetry.space_group_name_H-M   'P 1'
#
loop_
_entity.id
_entity.type
_entity.pdbx_description
1 polymer ?
#
loop_
_entity_poly.entity_id
_entity_poly.type
_entity_poly.pdbx_seq_one_letter_code
_entity_poly.pdbx_strand_id
1 'polypeptide(L)'
;MNNMRIKSLTPHEIEEELRLRYVTSICDMQLNYARRRNSNENATRLQQWMRSTFQKDAFAWAVVHAKSVKLPASQSDIMAQTKITRQSVSLMVQHCLAEGWIEVFCDDKKIDAEHIKYCKGTLKYWAGEEMMQLVDAFVERHIETTEGTFMNKNWDDLMAIRQVRRVL
;
A
#
# COMPACT_ATOMS: atom_id res chain seq x y z
N MET A 1 21.49 -33.33 -8.30
CA MET A 1 21.46 -31.90 -8.65
C MET A 1 20.03 -31.53 -8.99
N ASN A 2 19.35 -30.79 -8.11
CA ASN A 2 17.96 -30.38 -8.33
C ASN A 2 17.92 -29.34 -9.46
N ASN A 3 17.35 -29.74 -10.60
CA ASN A 3 16.95 -28.82 -11.66
C ASN A 3 15.84 -27.91 -11.12
N MET A 4 16.22 -26.75 -10.58
CA MET A 4 15.29 -25.63 -10.48
C MET A 4 14.95 -25.20 -11.90
N ARG A 5 13.86 -25.75 -12.44
CA ARG A 5 13.18 -25.15 -13.59
C ARG A 5 12.77 -23.75 -13.16
N ILE A 6 13.49 -22.74 -13.63
CA ILE A 6 13.01 -21.36 -13.61
C ILE A 6 11.71 -21.40 -14.42
N LYS A 7 10.56 -21.35 -13.74
CA LYS A 7 9.28 -21.13 -14.44
C LYS A 7 9.41 -19.77 -15.12
N SER A 8 9.40 -19.76 -16.44
CA SER A 8 9.22 -18.54 -17.22
C SER A 8 7.85 -17.97 -16.86
N LEU A 9 7.83 -16.76 -16.28
CA LEU A 9 6.58 -16.05 -16.01
C LEU A 9 5.88 -15.75 -17.35
N THR A 10 4.57 -15.90 -17.36
CA THR A 10 3.72 -15.46 -18.47
C THR A 10 3.73 -13.93 -18.60
N PRO A 11 3.46 -13.35 -19.78
CA PRO A 11 3.40 -11.90 -19.93
C PRO A 11 2.47 -11.20 -18.93
N HIS A 12 1.38 -11.86 -18.55
CA HIS A 12 0.43 -11.35 -17.55
C HIS A 12 1.04 -11.31 -16.15
N GLU A 13 1.70 -12.39 -15.71
CA GLU A 13 2.38 -12.43 -14.41
C GLU A 13 3.50 -11.39 -14.31
N ILE A 14 4.18 -11.09 -15.43
CA ILE A 14 5.20 -10.03 -15.49
C ILE A 14 4.56 -8.64 -15.37
N GLU A 15 3.45 -8.39 -16.07
CA GLU A 15 2.71 -7.12 -15.97
C GLU A 15 2.20 -6.87 -14.55
N GLU A 16 1.67 -7.88 -13.88
CA GLU A 16 1.24 -7.80 -12.47
C GLU A 16 2.39 -7.47 -11.53
N GLU A 17 3.55 -8.13 -11.69
CA GLU A 17 4.74 -7.87 -10.87
C GLU A 17 5.27 -6.44 -11.08
N LEU A 18 5.29 -5.95 -12.33
CA LEU A 18 5.71 -4.58 -12.61
C LEU A 18 4.73 -3.54 -12.08
N ARG A 19 3.42 -3.83 -12.17
CA ARG A 19 2.39 -3.01 -11.55
C ARG A 19 2.59 -2.92 -10.03
N LEU A 20 2.85 -4.03 -9.35
CA LEU A 20 3.10 -4.02 -7.90
C LEU A 20 4.35 -3.20 -7.51
N ARG A 21 5.42 -3.26 -8.32
CA ARG A 21 6.61 -2.42 -8.13
C ARG A 21 6.32 -0.94 -8.34
N TYR A 22 5.50 -0.64 -9.34
CA TYR A 22 5.06 0.72 -9.60
C TYR A 22 4.19 1.28 -8.46
N VAL A 23 3.22 0.49 -7.98
CA VAL A 23 2.41 0.80 -6.79
C VAL A 23 3.31 1.06 -5.58
N THR A 24 4.30 0.19 -5.34
CA THR A 24 5.26 0.36 -4.25
C THR A 24 5.97 1.71 -4.34
N SER A 25 6.39 2.12 -5.54
CA SER A 25 7.07 3.40 -5.74
C SER A 25 6.16 4.60 -5.47
N ILE A 26 4.89 4.53 -5.88
CA ILE A 26 3.89 5.55 -5.55
C ILE A 26 3.69 5.63 -4.04
N CYS A 27 3.55 4.47 -3.39
CA CYS A 27 3.42 4.41 -1.93
C CYS A 27 4.62 5.04 -1.23
N ASP A 28 5.85 4.73 -1.64
CA ASP A 28 7.06 5.33 -1.07
C ASP A 28 7.05 6.86 -1.18
N MET A 29 6.67 7.39 -2.33
CA MET A 29 6.56 8.83 -2.54
C MET A 29 5.49 9.44 -1.61
N GLN A 30 4.30 8.84 -1.55
CA GLN A 30 3.19 9.34 -0.73
C GLN A 30 3.50 9.24 0.77
N LEU A 31 4.12 8.15 1.22
CA LEU A 31 4.55 7.96 2.61
C LEU A 31 5.69 8.91 2.99
N ASN A 32 6.62 9.19 2.08
CA ASN A 32 7.64 10.23 2.31
C ASN A 32 7.01 11.62 2.47
N TYR A 33 6.05 11.96 1.61
CA TYR A 33 5.28 13.21 1.74
C TYR A 33 4.51 13.25 3.07
N ALA A 34 3.90 12.13 3.47
CA ALA A 34 3.20 11.99 4.74
C ALA A 34 4.08 12.19 5.96
N ARG A 35 5.26 11.57 6.01
CA ARG A 35 6.23 11.75 7.10
C ARG A 35 6.60 13.21 7.30
N ARG A 36 6.83 13.94 6.20
CA ARG A 36 7.21 15.37 6.24
C ARG A 36 6.04 16.25 6.70
N ARG A 37 4.82 15.92 6.29
CA ARG A 37 3.63 16.72 6.60
C ARG A 37 3.06 16.46 8.00
N ASN A 38 3.18 15.24 8.49
CA ASN A 38 2.68 14.82 9.80
C ASN A 38 3.70 15.00 10.93
N SER A 39 4.91 15.48 10.66
CA SER A 39 5.82 15.88 11.74
C SER A 39 5.11 16.91 12.64
N ASN A 40 5.14 16.62 13.94
CA ASN A 40 4.33 17.29 14.95
C ASN A 40 4.97 18.56 15.52
N GLU A 41 6.09 19.01 14.97
CA GLU A 41 6.72 20.25 15.45
C GLU A 41 5.79 21.44 15.16
N ASN A 42 5.21 21.98 16.23
CA ASN A 42 4.45 23.24 16.27
C ASN A 42 3.17 23.31 15.41
N ALA A 43 2.49 22.17 15.21
CA ALA A 43 1.27 22.15 14.41
C ALA A 43 0.08 22.87 15.09
N THR A 44 -0.51 23.86 14.41
CA THR A 44 -1.68 24.61 14.89
C THR A 44 -2.97 23.77 14.84
N ARG A 45 -4.03 24.17 15.57
CA ARG A 45 -5.34 23.51 15.52
C ARG A 45 -5.94 23.46 14.10
N LEU A 46 -5.76 24.50 13.30
CA LEU A 46 -6.17 24.52 11.89
C LEU A 46 -5.37 23.52 11.05
N GLN A 47 -4.06 23.44 11.27
CA GLN A 47 -3.21 22.44 10.61
C GLN A 47 -3.63 21.03 10.98
N GLN A 48 -4.01 20.78 12.24
CA GLN A 48 -4.53 19.48 12.68
C GLN A 48 -5.87 19.14 11.99
N TRP A 49 -6.79 20.09 11.84
CA TRP A 49 -8.06 19.88 11.13
C TRP A 49 -7.84 19.54 9.64
N MET A 50 -7.00 20.31 8.94
CA MET A 50 -6.65 20.06 7.54
C MET A 50 -5.87 18.74 7.33
N ARG A 51 -5.24 18.20 8.37
CA ARG A 51 -4.51 16.92 8.32
C ARG A 51 -5.44 15.70 8.47
N SER A 52 -6.70 15.84 8.89
CA SER A 52 -7.57 14.69 9.17
C SER A 52 -7.84 13.79 7.95
N THR A 53 -8.11 14.36 6.78
CA THR A 53 -8.21 13.61 5.51
C THR A 53 -6.86 13.04 5.10
N PHE A 54 -5.80 13.84 5.24
CA PHE A 54 -4.45 13.45 4.87
C PHE A 54 -3.92 12.25 5.67
N GLN A 55 -4.27 12.16 6.95
CA GLN A 55 -3.90 11.02 7.79
C GLN A 55 -4.60 9.74 7.35
N LYS A 56 -5.86 9.82 6.89
CA LYS A 56 -6.57 8.65 6.32
C LYS A 56 -5.90 8.19 5.03
N ASP A 57 -5.52 9.11 4.15
CA ASP A 57 -4.79 8.79 2.92
C ASP A 57 -3.44 8.14 3.23
N ALA A 58 -2.67 8.70 4.16
CA ALA A 58 -1.38 8.16 4.56
C ALA A 58 -1.51 6.76 5.20
N PHE A 59 -2.58 6.51 5.96
CA PHE A 59 -2.90 5.17 6.46
C PHE A 59 -3.21 4.19 5.31
N ALA A 60 -4.06 4.59 4.36
CA ALA A 60 -4.38 3.76 3.20
C ALA A 60 -3.13 3.40 2.40
N TRP A 61 -2.26 4.37 2.11
CA TRP A 61 -0.99 4.12 1.43
C TRP A 61 -0.05 3.19 2.22
N ALA A 62 -0.04 3.25 3.56
CA ALA A 62 0.79 2.36 4.38
C ALA A 62 0.32 0.89 4.30
N VAL A 63 -0.99 0.65 4.33
CA VAL A 63 -1.52 -0.73 4.23
C VAL A 63 -1.46 -1.28 2.80
N VAL A 64 -1.59 -0.41 1.79
CA VAL A 64 -1.34 -0.77 0.37
C VAL A 64 0.14 -1.11 0.16
N HIS A 65 1.06 -0.31 0.71
CA HIS A 65 2.48 -0.61 0.68
C HIS A 65 2.78 -1.98 1.30
N ALA A 66 2.24 -2.26 2.48
CA ALA A 66 2.39 -3.56 3.15
C ALA A 66 1.94 -4.73 2.26
N LYS A 67 0.85 -4.56 1.50
CA LYS A 67 0.38 -5.55 0.52
C LYS A 67 1.32 -5.66 -0.68
N SER A 68 1.78 -4.53 -1.22
CA SER A 68 2.62 -4.50 -2.43
C SER A 68 3.99 -5.13 -2.20
N VAL A 69 4.55 -4.98 -1.00
CA VAL A 69 5.80 -5.66 -0.60
C VAL A 69 5.58 -7.04 0.03
N LYS A 70 4.32 -7.51 0.07
CA LYS A 70 3.90 -8.81 0.65
C LYS A 70 4.36 -9.01 2.09
N LEU A 71 4.40 -7.93 2.87
CA LEU A 71 4.81 -7.92 4.28
C LEU A 71 3.79 -7.12 5.11
N PRO A 72 2.88 -7.78 5.83
CA PRO A 72 1.91 -7.11 6.71
C PRO A 72 2.61 -6.19 7.71
N ALA A 73 2.07 -4.98 7.89
CA ALA A 73 2.65 -3.96 8.76
C ALA A 73 1.95 -3.93 10.12
N SER A 74 2.72 -3.91 11.21
CA SER A 74 2.16 -3.68 12.55
C SER A 74 1.69 -2.23 12.71
N GLN A 75 0.92 -1.96 13.76
CA GLN A 75 0.56 -0.58 14.11
C GLN A 75 1.80 0.31 14.30
N SER A 76 2.87 -0.22 14.90
CA SER A 76 4.12 0.50 15.10
C SER A 76 4.81 0.83 13.77
N ASP A 77 4.77 -0.09 12.80
CA ASP A 77 5.33 0.14 11.47
C ASP A 77 4.56 1.23 10.72
N ILE A 78 3.23 1.16 10.74
CA ILE A 78 2.35 2.17 10.13
C ILE A 78 2.63 3.55 10.75
N MET A 79 2.77 3.63 12.07
CA MET A 79 3.14 4.89 12.75
C MET A 79 4.51 5.39 12.32
N ALA A 80 5.51 4.52 12.19
CA ALA A 80 6.84 4.90 11.75
C ALA A 80 6.84 5.43 10.30
N GLN A 81 6.06 4.79 9.42
CA GLN A 81 5.93 5.14 8.01
C GLN A 81 5.12 6.41 7.76
N THR A 82 4.19 6.77 8.65
CA THR A 82 3.23 7.87 8.41
C THR A 82 3.37 9.04 9.38
N LYS A 83 4.02 8.82 10.53
CA LYS A 83 4.05 9.73 11.70
C LYS A 83 2.67 10.07 12.27
N ILE A 84 1.66 9.23 12.00
CA ILE A 84 0.34 9.33 12.62
C ILE A 84 0.41 8.83 14.07
N THR A 85 -0.45 9.37 14.93
CA THR A 85 -0.53 8.94 16.34
C THR A 85 -1.09 7.52 16.46
N ARG A 86 -0.72 6.81 17.53
CA ARG A 86 -1.26 5.48 17.81
C ARG A 86 -2.78 5.45 17.87
N GLN A 87 -3.38 6.43 18.53
CA GLN A 87 -4.84 6.53 18.69
C GLN A 87 -5.55 6.67 17.34
N SER A 88 -5.04 7.54 16.46
CA SER A 88 -5.60 7.71 15.11
C SER A 88 -5.46 6.43 14.28
N VAL A 89 -4.31 5.74 14.34
CA VAL A 89 -4.14 4.45 13.65
C VAL A 89 -5.12 3.40 14.21
N SER A 90 -5.29 3.32 15.53
CA SER A 90 -6.25 2.39 16.15
C SER A 90 -7.68 2.63 15.65
N LEU A 91 -8.11 3.89 15.56
CA LEU A 91 -9.44 4.26 15.06
C LEU A 91 -9.59 3.89 13.57
N MET A 92 -8.59 4.19 12.74
CA MET A 92 -8.61 3.84 11.32
C MET A 92 -8.66 2.33 11.11
N VAL A 93 -7.87 1.55 11.86
CA VAL A 93 -7.90 0.09 11.83
C VAL A 93 -9.30 -0.43 12.18
N GLN A 94 -9.93 0.07 13.24
CA GLN A 94 -11.28 -0.35 13.63
C GLN A 94 -12.30 -0.09 12.52
N HIS A 95 -12.28 1.10 11.92
CA HIS A 95 -13.20 1.43 10.84
C HIS A 95 -12.95 0.56 9.60
N CYS A 96 -11.69 0.44 9.16
CA CYS A 96 -11.37 -0.31 7.95
C CYS A 96 -11.55 -1.83 8.13
N LEU A 97 -11.38 -2.37 9.33
CA LEU A 97 -11.68 -3.79 9.62
C LEU A 97 -13.18 -4.08 9.54
N ALA A 98 -14.02 -3.19 10.06
CA ALA A 98 -15.47 -3.35 10.03
C ALA A 98 -16.02 -3.41 8.59
N GLU A 99 -15.42 -2.62 7.69
CA GLU A 99 -15.78 -2.59 6.27
C GLU A 99 -15.05 -3.65 5.42
N GLY A 100 -14.09 -4.39 5.98
CA GLY A 100 -13.31 -5.38 5.23
C GLY A 100 -12.25 -4.80 4.28
N TRP A 101 -11.95 -3.50 4.39
CA TRP A 101 -10.97 -2.82 3.53
C TRP A 101 -9.52 -3.17 3.86
N ILE A 102 -9.27 -3.77 5.02
CA ILE A 102 -7.96 -4.29 5.42
C ILE A 102 -8.08 -5.73 5.89
N GLU A 103 -7.04 -6.52 5.63
CA GLU A 103 -6.91 -7.86 6.18
C GLU A 103 -5.99 -7.84 7.40
N VAL A 104 -6.20 -8.76 8.33
CA VAL A 104 -5.47 -8.83 9.59
C VAL A 104 -4.70 -10.14 9.73
N PHE A 105 -3.52 -10.03 10.32
CA PHE A 105 -2.59 -11.11 10.59
C PHE A 105 -2.28 -11.14 12.07
N CYS A 106 -2.14 -12.34 12.62
CA CYS A 106 -1.47 -12.54 13.89
C CYS A 106 -0.07 -13.07 13.57
N ASP A 107 0.93 -12.24 13.83
CA ASP A 107 2.30 -12.39 13.35
C ASP A 107 2.33 -12.49 11.81
N ASP A 108 2.45 -13.70 11.25
CA ASP A 108 2.52 -13.94 9.81
C ASP A 108 1.33 -14.75 9.29
N LYS A 109 0.38 -15.11 10.16
CA LYS A 109 -0.81 -15.90 9.78
C LYS A 109 -2.02 -14.99 9.62
N LYS A 110 -2.64 -15.02 8.44
CA LYS A 110 -3.93 -14.37 8.20
C LYS A 110 -4.99 -14.94 9.14
N ILE A 111 -5.76 -14.07 9.77
CA ILE A 111 -6.88 -14.43 10.63
C ILE A 111 -8.10 -13.63 10.23
N ASP A 112 -9.28 -14.12 10.62
CA ASP A 112 -10.53 -13.37 10.44
C ASP A 112 -10.70 -12.34 11.56
N ALA A 113 -11.51 -11.31 11.31
CA ALA A 113 -11.76 -10.23 12.26
C ALA A 113 -12.31 -10.74 13.62
N GLU A 114 -13.16 -11.77 13.58
CA GLU A 114 -13.73 -12.41 14.79
C GLU A 114 -12.67 -13.06 15.69
N HIS A 115 -11.53 -13.45 15.10
CA HIS A 115 -10.45 -14.14 15.79
C HIS A 115 -9.39 -13.20 16.38
N ILE A 116 -9.49 -11.89 16.17
CA ILE A 116 -8.51 -10.90 16.65
C ILE A 116 -8.29 -11.00 18.17
N LYS A 117 -9.37 -11.19 18.94
CA LYS A 117 -9.30 -11.30 20.41
C LYS A 117 -8.50 -12.50 20.92
N TYR A 118 -8.25 -13.50 20.07
CA TYR A 118 -7.48 -14.68 20.39
C TYR A 118 -6.02 -14.58 19.92
N CYS A 119 -5.64 -13.50 19.25
CA CYS A 119 -4.25 -13.29 18.84
C CYS A 119 -3.36 -13.09 20.08
N LYS A 120 -2.37 -13.98 20.24
CA LYS A 120 -1.32 -13.87 21.27
C LYS A 120 -0.06 -13.15 20.77
N GLY A 121 0.03 -12.94 19.45
CA GLY A 121 1.16 -12.31 18.77
C GLY A 121 0.91 -10.84 18.44
N THR A 122 1.70 -10.32 17.50
CA THR A 122 1.55 -8.95 17.02
C THR A 122 0.52 -8.89 15.91
N LEU A 123 -0.49 -8.04 16.06
CA LEU A 123 -1.43 -7.76 14.98
C LEU A 123 -0.74 -6.95 13.88
N LYS A 124 -0.83 -7.44 12.65
CA LYS A 124 -0.34 -6.78 11.44
C LYS A 124 -1.46 -6.66 10.41
N TYR A 125 -1.31 -5.71 9.49
CA TYR A 125 -2.35 -5.32 8.56
C TYR A 125 -1.77 -5.08 7.18
N TRP A 126 -2.60 -5.33 6.16
CA TRP A 126 -2.35 -4.87 4.80
C TRP A 126 -3.69 -4.58 4.10
N ALA A 127 -3.65 -3.99 2.92
CA ALA A 127 -4.84 -3.69 2.14
C ALA A 127 -5.62 -4.96 1.77
N GLY A 128 -6.95 -4.89 1.91
CA GLY A 128 -7.89 -5.85 1.35
C GLY A 128 -8.17 -5.58 -0.13
N GLU A 129 -9.01 -6.42 -0.73
CA GLU A 129 -9.24 -6.43 -2.18
C GLU A 129 -9.83 -5.11 -2.71
N GLU A 130 -10.86 -4.57 -2.07
CA GLU A 130 -11.51 -3.33 -2.50
C GLU A 130 -10.53 -2.14 -2.52
N MET A 131 -9.65 -2.06 -1.51
CA MET A 131 -8.63 -1.01 -1.46
C MET A 131 -7.59 -1.18 -2.56
N MET A 132 -7.23 -2.43 -2.90
CA MET A 132 -6.34 -2.71 -4.04
C MET A 132 -7.00 -2.36 -5.39
N GLN A 133 -8.29 -2.65 -5.56
CA GLN A 133 -9.03 -2.28 -6.77
C GLN A 133 -9.07 -0.76 -6.98
N LEU A 134 -9.20 0.02 -5.90
CA LEU A 134 -9.15 1.48 -5.97
C LEU A 134 -7.75 1.97 -6.37
N VAL A 135 -6.69 1.34 -5.87
CA VAL A 135 -5.30 1.64 -6.27
C VAL A 135 -5.07 1.29 -7.73
N ASP A 136 -5.63 0.18 -8.21
CA ASP A 136 -5.53 -0.22 -9.62
C ASP A 136 -6.20 0.78 -10.55
N ALA A 137 -7.40 1.26 -10.18
CA ALA A 137 -8.08 2.31 -10.92
C ALA A 137 -7.30 3.64 -10.91
N PHE A 138 -6.67 3.97 -9.77
CA PHE A 138 -5.77 5.13 -9.67
C PHE A 138 -4.58 4.99 -10.61
N VAL A 139 -3.91 3.84 -10.61
CA VAL A 139 -2.75 3.56 -11.47
C VAL A 139 -3.13 3.63 -12.94
N GLU A 140 -4.26 3.02 -13.34
CA GLU A 140 -4.72 3.10 -14.74
C GLU A 140 -4.96 4.54 -15.17
N ARG A 141 -5.69 5.32 -14.38
CA ARG A 141 -5.92 6.73 -14.67
C ARG A 141 -4.61 7.51 -14.72
N HIS A 142 -3.71 7.25 -13.77
CA HIS A 142 -2.43 7.92 -13.73
C HIS A 142 -1.57 7.59 -14.95
N ILE A 143 -1.64 6.35 -15.45
CA ILE A 143 -1.03 5.93 -16.71
C ILE A 143 -1.62 6.69 -17.90
N GLU A 144 -2.94 6.79 -17.98
CA GLU A 144 -3.64 7.48 -19.07
C GLU A 144 -3.35 8.99 -19.10
N THR A 145 -3.27 9.64 -17.94
CA THR A 145 -3.15 11.10 -17.85
C THR A 145 -1.71 11.61 -17.89
N THR A 146 -0.73 10.75 -17.60
CA THR A 146 0.67 11.16 -17.50
C THR A 146 1.39 10.83 -18.80
N GLU A 147 1.34 11.76 -19.77
CA GLU A 147 2.05 11.64 -21.06
C GLU A 147 3.57 11.88 -20.94
N GLY A 148 4.02 12.47 -19.83
CA GLY A 148 5.42 12.74 -19.55
C GLY A 148 6.08 11.63 -18.75
N THR A 149 7.37 11.40 -18.99
CA THR A 149 8.23 10.49 -18.21
C THR A 149 8.12 10.78 -16.72
N PHE A 150 7.35 9.97 -15.99
CA PHE A 150 7.59 9.80 -14.58
C PHE A 150 9.00 9.18 -14.52
N MET A 151 10.01 9.92 -14.07
CA MET A 151 11.41 9.46 -14.02
C MET A 151 11.57 8.36 -12.96
N ASN A 152 10.95 7.22 -13.21
CA ASN A 152 10.94 6.04 -12.38
C ASN A 152 11.12 4.85 -13.32
N LYS A 153 12.22 4.12 -13.14
CA LYS A 153 12.53 2.92 -13.91
C LYS A 153 11.37 1.90 -13.90
N ASN A 154 10.61 1.82 -12.81
CA ASN A 154 9.46 0.92 -12.71
C ASN A 154 8.28 1.35 -13.62
N TRP A 155 8.17 2.65 -13.93
CA TRP A 155 7.22 3.15 -14.93
C TRP A 155 7.66 2.77 -16.33
N ASP A 156 8.94 2.97 -16.67
CA ASP A 156 9.49 2.64 -17.99
C ASP A 156 9.34 1.14 -18.28
N ASP A 157 9.68 0.28 -17.31
CA ASP A 157 9.53 -1.17 -17.41
C ASP A 157 8.04 -1.58 -17.61
N LEU A 158 7.12 -0.96 -16.88
CA LEU A 158 5.67 -1.21 -17.00
C LEU A 158 5.12 -0.78 -18.36
N MET A 159 5.49 0.40 -18.83
CA MET A 159 5.03 0.93 -20.12
C MET A 159 5.58 0.14 -21.31
N ALA A 160 6.84 -0.33 -21.22
CA ALA A 160 7.46 -1.17 -22.25
C ALA A 160 6.68 -2.48 -22.46
N ILE A 161 6.24 -3.14 -21.40
CA ILE A 161 5.47 -4.39 -21.50
C ILE A 161 4.04 -4.17 -21.98
N ARG A 162 3.37 -3.07 -21.57
CA ARG A 162 2.05 -2.73 -22.13
C ARG A 162 2.11 -2.46 -23.63
N GLN A 163 3.18 -1.86 -24.14
CA GLN A 163 3.39 -1.66 -25.58
C GLN A 163 3.55 -2.99 -26.32
N VAL A 164 4.32 -3.94 -25.79
CA VAL A 164 4.44 -5.29 -26.38
C VAL A 164 3.09 -6.00 -26.46
N ARG A 165 2.23 -5.89 -25.45
CA ARG A 165 0.88 -6.50 -25.45
C ARG A 165 -0.09 -5.84 -26.42
N ARG A 166 0.09 -4.57 -26.78
CA ARG A 166 -0.74 -3.89 -27.80
C ARG A 166 -0.42 -4.34 -29.23
N VAL A 167 0.73 -4.98 -29.44
CA VAL A 167 1.24 -5.40 -30.76
C VAL A 167 1.02 -6.90 -31.02
N LEU A 168 0.73 -7.68 -29.98
CA LEU A 168 0.36 -9.10 -30.04
C LEU A 168 -1.16 -9.28 -30.06
#